data_AF-A0A9D2PWU6-F1
#
_entry.id   AF-A0A9D2PWU6-F1
#
_cell.length_a   1.000
_cell.length_b   1.000
_cell.length_c   1.000
_cell.angle_alpha   90.00
_cell.angle_beta   90.00
_cell.angle_gamma   90.00
#
_symmetry.space_group_name_H-M   'P 1'
#
loop_
_entity.id
_entity.type
_entity.pdbx_description
1 polymer ?
#
loop_
_entity_poly.entity_id
_entity_poly.type
_entity_poly.pdbx_seq_one_letter_code
_entity_poly.pdbx_strand_id
1 'polypeptide(L)'
;MALDLTGKRFGRLLVLGPDENNNSGYWKCKCDCGKIVLRSKENLCSGSTQSCGCLQRETKKQDIKKSIHFVEGTCIERIASRKEASNNTSGHRGVYRLGENSWRACIGFQGKLYHLGTYREYEQAVKAREEAEKNLYDKFLETYYKKKYQNASE
;
A
#
# COMPACT_ATOMS: atom_id res chain seq x y z
N MET A 1 -27.67 -13.96 34.97
CA MET A 1 -27.33 -12.54 35.16
C MET A 1 -26.88 -11.95 33.84
N ALA A 2 -27.63 -11.00 33.28
CA ALA A 2 -27.20 -10.26 32.10
C ALA A 2 -26.00 -9.38 32.50
N LEU A 3 -24.82 -9.68 31.96
CA LEU A 3 -23.62 -8.90 32.24
C LEU A 3 -23.72 -7.57 31.49
N ASP A 4 -23.95 -6.48 32.22
CA ASP A 4 -23.93 -5.14 31.65
C ASP A 4 -22.49 -4.69 31.35
N LEU A 5 -22.28 -4.19 30.14
CA LEU A 5 -20.99 -3.73 29.66
C LEU A 5 -20.94 -2.20 29.53
N THR A 6 -21.99 -1.49 29.91
CA THR A 6 -22.11 -0.04 29.75
C THR A 6 -20.99 0.68 30.51
N GLY A 7 -20.36 1.66 29.88
CA GLY A 7 -19.23 2.40 30.44
C GLY A 7 -17.90 1.63 30.44
N LYS A 8 -17.88 0.33 30.08
CA LYS A 8 -16.62 -0.42 29.97
C LYS A 8 -15.89 -0.04 28.69
N ARG A 9 -14.56 -0.11 28.77
CA ARG A 9 -13.65 0.18 27.66
C ARG A 9 -12.93 -1.09 27.22
N PHE A 10 -12.95 -1.35 25.93
CA PHE A 10 -12.28 -2.48 25.28
C PHE A 10 -11.32 -1.93 24.23
N GLY A 11 -10.05 -1.80 24.59
CA GLY A 11 -9.06 -1.07 23.79
C GLY A 11 -9.49 0.38 23.55
N ARG A 12 -9.81 0.72 22.31
CA ARG A 12 -10.28 2.04 21.87
C ARG A 12 -11.80 2.18 21.82
N LEU A 13 -12.56 1.19 22.27
CA LEU A 13 -14.03 1.18 22.22
C LEU A 13 -14.60 1.42 23.61
N LEU A 14 -15.35 2.50 23.78
CA LEU A 14 -16.16 2.77 24.97
C LEU A 14 -17.59 2.31 24.72
N VAL A 15 -18.10 1.39 25.54
CA VAL A 15 -19.47 0.89 25.42
C VAL A 15 -20.45 1.94 25.94
N LEU A 16 -21.37 2.38 25.08
CA LEU A 16 -22.43 3.34 25.41
C LEU A 16 -23.69 2.65 25.94
N GLY A 17 -23.95 1.40 25.53
CA GLY A 17 -25.11 0.63 25.97
C GLY A 17 -25.51 -0.45 24.96
N PRO A 18 -26.52 -1.27 25.28
CA PRO A 18 -27.06 -2.26 24.35
C PRO A 18 -27.79 -1.59 23.18
N ASP A 19 -27.83 -2.26 22.02
CA ASP A 19 -28.66 -1.83 20.90
C ASP A 19 -30.09 -2.34 21.08
N GLU A 20 -31.06 -1.42 21.11
CA GLU A 20 -32.48 -1.75 21.30
C GLU A 20 -33.17 -2.21 20.02
N ASN A 21 -32.57 -1.94 18.85
CA ASN A 21 -33.16 -2.24 17.55
C ASN A 21 -32.75 -3.60 16.95
N ASN A 22 -31.62 -4.17 17.37
CA ASN A 22 -31.17 -5.49 16.91
C ASN A 22 -31.36 -6.56 17.96
N ASN A 23 -31.79 -7.73 17.48
CA ASN A 23 -32.06 -8.93 18.25
C ASN A 23 -30.83 -9.34 19.11
N SER A 24 -30.88 -8.96 20.40
CA SER A 24 -30.26 -9.63 21.54
C SER A 24 -28.78 -10.02 21.42
N GLY A 25 -27.86 -9.05 21.36
CA GLY A 25 -26.43 -9.36 21.56
C GLY A 25 -25.41 -8.30 21.21
N TYR A 26 -25.84 -7.21 20.56
CA TYR A 26 -24.97 -6.12 20.12
C TYR A 26 -24.99 -4.93 21.08
N TRP A 27 -23.82 -4.32 21.22
CA TRP A 27 -23.57 -3.15 22.05
C TRP A 27 -23.11 -2.00 21.17
N LYS A 28 -23.68 -0.81 21.40
CA LYS A 28 -23.23 0.45 20.82
C LYS A 28 -21.93 0.85 21.50
N CYS A 29 -20.86 0.96 20.71
CA CYS A 29 -19.56 1.39 21.20
C CYS A 29 -19.11 2.65 20.47
N LYS A 30 -18.67 3.66 21.21
CA LYS A 30 -17.99 4.83 20.67
C LYS A 30 -16.49 4.55 20.65
N CYS A 31 -15.88 4.62 19.47
CA CYS A 31 -14.45 4.50 19.36
C CYS A 31 -13.75 5.84 19.62
N ASP A 32 -12.50 5.83 20.10
CA ASP A 32 -11.64 7.03 20.17
C ASP A 32 -11.48 7.73 18.81
N CYS A 33 -11.67 6.99 17.70
CA CYS A 33 -11.72 7.54 16.35
C CYS A 33 -12.95 8.43 16.08
N GLY A 34 -13.87 8.56 17.05
CA GLY A 34 -15.15 9.26 16.95
C GLY A 34 -16.29 8.43 16.36
N LYS A 35 -15.98 7.30 15.70
CA LYS A 35 -16.98 6.44 15.06
C LYS A 35 -17.74 5.59 16.06
N ILE A 36 -19.06 5.54 15.94
CA ILE A 36 -19.92 4.61 16.67
C ILE A 36 -20.03 3.30 15.86
N VAL A 37 -19.84 2.17 16.53
CA VAL A 37 -19.90 0.84 15.93
C VAL A 37 -20.69 -0.11 16.82
N LEU A 38 -21.39 -1.05 16.20
CA LEU A 38 -22.08 -2.14 16.90
C LEU A 38 -21.15 -3.35 16.99
N ARG A 39 -20.98 -3.89 18.21
CA ARG A 39 -20.15 -5.07 18.46
C ARG A 39 -20.84 -6.04 19.40
N SER A 40 -20.68 -7.32 19.14
CA SER A 40 -21.21 -8.35 20.03
C SER A 40 -20.39 -8.41 21.33
N LYS A 41 -21.05 -8.85 22.41
CA LYS A 41 -20.41 -9.07 23.71
C LYS A 41 -19.18 -9.98 23.59
N GLU A 42 -19.27 -11.07 22.83
CA GLU A 42 -18.17 -12.03 22.66
C GLU A 42 -16.93 -11.38 22.04
N ASN A 43 -17.10 -10.49 21.05
CA ASN A 43 -15.98 -9.80 20.40
C ASN A 43 -15.31 -8.74 21.28
N LEU A 44 -16.08 -8.14 22.20
CA LEU A 44 -15.53 -7.20 23.19
C LEU A 44 -14.76 -7.96 24.28
N CYS A 45 -15.34 -9.04 24.82
CA CYS A 45 -14.73 -9.82 25.90
C CYS A 45 -13.54 -10.67 25.46
N SER A 46 -13.57 -11.24 24.25
CA SER A 46 -12.45 -12.02 23.71
C SER A 46 -11.24 -11.16 23.33
N GLY A 47 -11.40 -9.83 23.28
CA GLY A 47 -10.37 -8.92 22.81
C GLY A 47 -10.13 -8.96 21.30
N SER A 48 -10.93 -9.71 20.54
CA SER A 48 -10.83 -9.78 19.07
C SER A 48 -11.07 -8.41 18.41
N THR A 49 -11.90 -7.57 19.04
CA THR A 49 -12.25 -6.24 18.53
C THR A 49 -11.90 -5.14 19.54
N GLN A 50 -10.80 -4.44 19.26
CA GLN A 50 -10.27 -3.37 20.11
C GLN A 50 -10.53 -1.96 19.53
N SER A 51 -11.13 -1.84 18.35
CA SER A 51 -11.36 -0.54 17.70
C SER A 51 -12.47 -0.60 16.63
N CYS A 52 -12.83 0.57 16.09
CA CYS A 52 -13.70 0.71 14.91
C CYS A 52 -13.09 0.14 13.61
N GLY A 53 -11.89 -0.45 13.68
CA GLY A 53 -11.01 -0.77 12.55
C GLY A 53 -9.97 0.32 12.28
N CYS A 54 -9.99 1.44 13.00
CA CYS A 54 -8.99 2.51 12.86
C CYS A 54 -7.58 2.03 13.22
N LEU A 55 -7.45 1.28 14.31
CA LEU A 55 -6.16 0.81 14.80
C LEU A 55 -5.41 0.01 13.72
N GLN A 56 -6.08 -0.97 13.10
CA GLN A 56 -5.50 -1.75 12.00
C GLN A 56 -5.12 -0.89 10.79
N ARG A 57 -5.94 0.12 10.46
CA ARG A 57 -5.64 1.05 9.35
C ARG A 57 -4.41 1.91 9.65
N GLU A 58 -4.28 2.39 10.89
CA GLU A 58 -3.13 3.17 11.36
C GLU A 58 -1.85 2.34 11.32
N THR A 59 -1.87 1.15 11.93
CA THR A 59 -0.73 0.21 11.93
C THR A 59 -0.33 -0.12 10.50
N LYS A 60 -1.28 -0.52 9.64
CA LYS A 60 -0.98 -0.82 8.23
C LYS A 60 -0.37 0.36 7.49
N LYS A 61 -0.86 1.60 7.71
CA LYS A 61 -0.26 2.80 7.13
C LYS A 61 1.17 3.02 7.63
N GLN A 62 1.44 2.75 8.90
CA GLN A 62 2.75 2.91 9.50
C GLN A 62 3.74 1.86 8.98
N ASP A 63 3.32 0.59 8.87
CA ASP A 63 4.11 -0.47 8.25
C ASP A 63 4.44 -0.16 6.79
N ILE A 64 3.45 0.28 6.00
CA ILE A 64 3.69 0.72 4.62
C ILE A 64 4.73 1.85 4.57
N LYS A 65 4.65 2.85 5.46
CA LYS A 65 5.64 3.93 5.53
C LYS A 65 7.03 3.46 5.92
N LYS A 66 7.15 2.42 6.76
CA LYS A 66 8.43 1.83 7.16
C LYS A 66 9.04 1.00 6.03
N SER A 67 8.21 0.28 5.27
CA SER A 67 8.67 -0.55 4.17
C SER A 67 9.07 0.28 2.96
N ILE A 68 8.30 1.33 2.62
CA ILE A 68 8.56 2.10 1.40
C ILE A 68 9.73 3.08 1.58
N HIS A 69 10.87 2.76 0.96
CA HIS A 69 12.05 3.63 0.96
C HIS A 69 12.07 4.53 -0.28
N PHE A 70 11.91 5.84 -0.08
CA PHE A 70 12.10 6.85 -1.12
C PHE A 70 13.49 7.48 -0.99
N VAL A 71 14.29 7.37 -2.05
CA VAL A 71 15.62 7.97 -2.17
C VAL A 71 15.63 8.78 -3.45
N GLU A 72 15.95 10.07 -3.36
CA GLU A 72 16.04 10.99 -4.51
C GLU A 72 14.80 10.93 -5.43
N GLY A 73 13.61 10.95 -4.83
CA GLY A 73 12.34 10.90 -5.58
C GLY A 73 12.02 9.54 -6.22
N THR A 74 12.75 8.49 -5.87
CA THR A 74 12.57 7.14 -6.39
C THR A 74 12.29 6.14 -5.26
N CYS A 75 11.23 5.35 -5.41
CA CYS A 75 10.93 4.24 -4.50
C CYS A 75 11.80 3.03 -4.87
N ILE A 76 12.68 2.61 -3.95
CA ILE A 76 13.67 1.54 -4.15
C ILE A 76 13.00 0.20 -4.44
N GLU A 77 12.04 -0.22 -3.61
CA GLU A 77 11.37 -1.52 -3.83
C GLU A 77 10.60 -1.57 -5.15
N ARG A 78 10.06 -0.43 -5.59
CA ARG A 78 9.30 -0.34 -6.85
C ARG A 78 10.20 -0.48 -8.09
N ILE A 79 11.43 0.01 -8.03
CA ILE A 79 12.39 -0.17 -9.13
C ILE A 79 13.07 -1.54 -9.06
N ALA A 80 13.28 -2.07 -7.85
CA ALA A 80 13.92 -3.38 -7.64
C ALA A 80 13.00 -4.55 -7.97
N SER A 81 11.73 -4.50 -7.58
CA SER A 81 10.76 -5.58 -7.84
C SER A 81 10.39 -5.73 -9.31
N ARG A 82 10.52 -4.66 -10.10
CA ARG A 82 10.10 -4.57 -11.52
C ARG A 82 8.69 -5.11 -11.79
N LYS A 83 7.85 -5.17 -10.75
CA LYS A 83 6.57 -5.86 -10.81
C LYS A 83 5.60 -5.12 -11.72
N GLU A 84 5.00 -5.86 -12.63
CA GLU A 84 3.93 -5.37 -13.49
C GLU A 84 2.62 -5.25 -12.71
N ALA A 85 1.86 -4.19 -12.98
CA ALA A 85 0.56 -4.01 -12.35
C ALA A 85 -0.46 -4.96 -13.00
N SER A 86 -1.30 -5.62 -12.19
CA SER A 86 -2.28 -6.59 -12.71
C SER A 86 -3.36 -5.96 -13.59
N ASN A 87 -3.58 -4.66 -13.48
CA ASN A 87 -4.49 -3.89 -14.33
C ASN A 87 -3.78 -3.29 -15.55
N ASN A 88 -2.58 -3.77 -15.90
CA ASN A 88 -1.85 -3.29 -17.06
C ASN A 88 -2.37 -3.94 -18.36
N THR A 89 -3.08 -3.15 -19.15
CA THR A 89 -3.68 -3.59 -20.43
C THR A 89 -2.63 -4.01 -21.47
N SER A 90 -1.42 -3.46 -21.44
CA SER A 90 -0.35 -3.81 -22.40
C SER A 90 0.53 -4.98 -21.95
N GLY A 91 0.35 -5.49 -20.73
CA GLY A 91 1.29 -6.44 -20.12
C GLY A 91 2.50 -5.71 -19.51
N HIS A 92 3.26 -4.96 -20.30
CA HIS A 92 4.52 -4.38 -19.85
C HIS A 92 4.43 -2.95 -19.29
N ARG A 93 5.01 -2.71 -18.10
CA ARG A 93 4.94 -1.39 -17.43
C ARG A 93 5.62 -0.31 -18.27
N GLY A 94 4.90 0.78 -18.52
CA GLY A 94 5.43 1.94 -19.24
C GLY A 94 5.51 1.76 -20.76
N VAL A 95 4.90 0.68 -21.27
CA VAL A 95 4.66 0.47 -22.70
C VAL A 95 3.16 0.62 -22.96
N TYR A 96 2.79 1.49 -23.88
CA TYR A 96 1.40 1.83 -24.17
C TYR A 96 1.09 1.72 -25.66
N ARG A 97 -0.07 1.17 -26.01
CA ARG A 97 -0.55 1.13 -27.40
C ARG A 97 -1.20 2.47 -27.75
N LEU A 98 -0.75 3.11 -28.83
CA LEU A 98 -1.26 4.41 -29.31
C LEU A 98 -2.27 4.27 -30.47
N GLY A 99 -2.17 3.21 -31.28
CA GLY A 99 -3.02 2.98 -32.43
C GLY A 99 -2.74 1.63 -33.08
N GLU A 100 -3.25 1.40 -34.29
CA GLU A 100 -2.89 0.22 -35.09
C GLU A 100 -1.38 0.28 -35.41
N ASN A 101 -0.64 -0.71 -34.92
CA ASN A 101 0.81 -0.84 -35.10
C ASN A 101 1.64 0.36 -34.59
N SER A 102 1.24 0.95 -33.45
CA SER A 102 2.04 1.98 -32.78
C SER A 102 2.06 1.80 -31.27
N TRP A 103 3.27 1.71 -30.72
CA TRP A 103 3.57 1.49 -29.31
C TRP A 103 4.51 2.57 -28.80
N ARG A 104 4.23 3.13 -27.62
CA ARG A 104 5.09 4.11 -26.95
C ARG A 104 5.72 3.48 -25.72
N ALA A 105 7.03 3.65 -25.58
CA ALA A 105 7.75 3.29 -24.36
C ALA A 105 8.17 4.54 -23.59
N CYS A 106 8.00 4.53 -22.28
CA CYS A 106 8.47 5.58 -21.39
C CYS A 106 8.89 5.02 -20.03
N ILE A 107 9.79 5.74 -19.36
CA ILE A 107 10.28 5.40 -18.01
C ILE A 107 10.19 6.62 -17.11
N GLY A 108 9.61 6.43 -15.92
CA GLY A 108 9.63 7.44 -14.87
C GLY A 108 10.75 7.15 -13.88
N PHE A 109 11.69 8.08 -13.71
CA PHE A 109 12.82 7.93 -12.79
C PHE A 109 13.16 9.27 -12.14
N GLN A 110 13.42 9.28 -10.82
CA GLN A 110 13.73 10.49 -10.03
C GLN A 110 12.76 11.66 -10.27
N GLY A 111 11.45 11.37 -10.33
CA GLY A 111 10.41 12.38 -10.56
C GLY A 111 10.33 12.93 -11.99
N LYS A 112 11.15 12.44 -12.93
CA LYS A 112 11.11 12.83 -14.35
C LYS A 112 10.59 11.69 -15.22
N LEU A 113 9.79 12.03 -16.23
CA LEU A 113 9.32 11.09 -17.26
C LEU A 113 10.22 11.20 -18.49
N TYR A 114 10.87 10.11 -18.85
CA TYR A 114 11.70 10.00 -20.04
C TYR A 114 10.93 9.26 -21.13
N HIS A 115 10.79 9.90 -22.29
CA HIS A 115 10.19 9.29 -23.48
C HIS A 115 11.28 8.49 -24.20
N LEU A 116 11.11 7.16 -24.28
CA LEU A 116 12.10 6.26 -24.86
C LEU A 116 11.95 6.16 -26.37
N GLY A 117 10.73 6.34 -26.87
CA GLY A 117 10.44 6.31 -28.29
C GLY A 117 9.05 5.79 -28.60
N THR A 118 8.73 5.83 -29.88
CA THR A 118 7.55 5.19 -30.47
C THR A 118 8.01 4.15 -31.47
N TYR A 119 7.47 2.95 -31.36
CA TYR A 119 7.83 1.76 -32.11
C TYR A 119 6.62 1.20 -32.83
N ARG A 120 6.83 0.45 -33.90
CA ARG A 120 5.74 -0.22 -34.62
C ARG A 120 5.36 -1.55 -33.98
N GLU A 121 6.35 -2.23 -33.43
CA GLU A 121 6.20 -3.55 -32.81
C GLU A 121 6.24 -3.45 -31.28
N TYR A 122 5.45 -4.30 -30.63
CA TYR A 122 5.39 -4.37 -29.17
C TYR A 122 6.75 -4.73 -28.56
N GLU A 123 7.41 -5.75 -29.13
CA GLU A 123 8.70 -6.26 -28.63
C GLU A 123 9.79 -5.19 -28.67
N GLN A 124 9.80 -4.33 -29.69
CA GLN A 124 10.74 -3.22 -29.77
C GLN A 124 10.51 -2.20 -28.66
N ALA A 125 9.25 -1.89 -28.34
CA ALA A 125 8.90 -0.98 -27.25
C ALA A 125 9.26 -1.57 -25.87
N VAL A 126 9.08 -2.88 -25.68
CA VAL A 126 9.50 -3.60 -24.47
C VAL A 126 11.01 -3.57 -24.33
N LYS A 127 11.75 -3.91 -25.40
CA LYS A 127 13.21 -3.91 -25.38
C LYS A 127 13.78 -2.54 -25.01
N ALA A 128 13.27 -1.47 -25.62
CA ALA A 128 13.67 -0.11 -25.28
C ALA A 128 13.40 0.22 -23.80
N ARG A 129 12.28 -0.28 -23.26
CA ARG A 129 11.94 -0.14 -21.85
C ARG A 129 12.91 -0.88 -20.94
N GLU A 130 13.24 -2.13 -21.25
CA GLU A 130 14.20 -2.95 -20.49
C GLU A 130 15.62 -2.38 -20.51
N GLU A 131 16.07 -1.89 -21.66
CA GLU A 131 17.36 -1.22 -21.81
C GLU A 131 17.43 0.05 -20.94
N ALA A 132 16.35 0.82 -20.89
CA ALA A 132 16.27 1.99 -20.01
C ALA A 132 16.29 1.59 -18.52
N GLU A 133 15.67 0.48 -18.14
CA GLU A 133 15.67 -0.02 -16.76
C GLU A 133 17.06 -0.48 -16.33
N LYS A 134 17.78 -1.21 -17.18
CA LYS A 134 19.19 -1.58 -16.93
C LYS A 134 20.08 -0.34 -16.78
N ASN A 135 19.88 0.67 -17.64
CA ASN A 135 20.74 1.84 -17.61
C ASN A 135 20.45 2.78 -16.44
N LEU A 136 19.19 2.95 -16.05
CA LEU A 136 18.78 3.91 -15.02
C LEU A 136 18.58 3.25 -13.65
N TYR A 137 17.82 2.15 -13.57
CA TYR A 137 17.50 1.54 -12.28
C TYR A 137 18.66 0.72 -11.72
N ASP A 138 19.32 -0.14 -12.50
CA ASP A 138 20.43 -0.96 -11.99
C ASP A 138 21.57 -0.09 -11.45
N LYS A 139 22.04 0.88 -12.25
CA LYS A 139 23.11 1.80 -11.82
C LYS A 139 22.76 2.53 -10.52
N PHE A 140 21.50 2.93 -10.37
CA PHE A 140 21.02 3.61 -9.17
C PHE A 140 20.95 2.67 -7.96
N LEU A 141 20.42 1.46 -8.15
CA LEU A 141 20.34 0.44 -7.11
C LEU A 141 21.72 0.00 -6.63
N GLU A 142 22.66 -0.22 -7.55
CA GLU A 142 24.05 -0.55 -7.22
C GLU A 142 24.69 0.55 -6.35
N THR A 143 24.52 1.81 -6.75
CA THR A 143 25.03 2.96 -6.00
C THR A 143 24.38 3.05 -4.61
N TYR A 144 23.07 2.82 -4.53
CA TYR A 144 22.32 2.84 -3.27
C TYR A 144 22.79 1.74 -2.31
N TYR A 145 22.90 0.49 -2.78
CA TYR A 145 23.34 -0.61 -1.94
C TYR A 145 24.80 -0.44 -1.51
N LYS A 146 25.70 0.00 -2.40
CA LYS A 146 27.10 0.31 -2.03
C LYS A 146 27.18 1.30 -0.87
N LYS A 147 26.46 2.42 -0.95
CA LYS A 147 26.40 3.42 0.12
C LYS A 147 25.81 2.84 1.41
N LYS A 148 24.76 2.03 1.31
CA LYS A 148 24.12 1.40 2.47
C LYS A 148 25.08 0.47 3.23
N TYR A 149 25.87 -0.34 2.52
CA TYR A 149 26.82 -1.24 3.16
C TYR A 149 28.04 -0.52 3.73
N GLN A 150 28.52 0.56 3.09
CA GLN A 150 29.58 1.41 3.64
C GLN A 150 29.16 2.02 4.99
N ASN A 151 27.97 2.63 5.03
CA ASN A 151 27.43 3.26 6.24
C ASN A 151 27.02 2.28 7.36
N ALA A 152 27.01 0.97 7.11
CA ALA A 152 26.68 -0.05 8.10
C ALA A 152 27.92 -0.69 8.74
N SER A 153 29.11 -0.31 8.28
CA SER A 153 30.42 -0.78 8.74
C SER A 153 31.24 0.29 9.49
N GLU A 154 30.62 1.45 9.73
CA GLU A 154 31.06 2.53 10.63
C GLU A 154 30.10 2.61 11.82
#